data_AF-A0A8T4RQB3-F1
#
_entry.id   AF-A0A8T4RQB3-F1
#
_cell.length_a   1.000
_cell.length_b   1.000
_cell.length_c   1.000
_cell.angle_alpha   90.00
_cell.angle_beta   90.00
_cell.angle_gamma   90.00
#
_symmetry.space_group_name_H-M   'P 1'
#
loop_
_entity.id
_entity.type
_entity.pdbx_description
1 polymer ?
#
loop_
_entity_poly.entity_id
_entity_poly.type
_entity_poly.pdbx_seq_one_letter_code
_entity_poly.pdbx_strand_id
1 'polypeptide(L)'
;MPKRIFRKFIAEAKRHHRKLMQERKTPHAIAFGFAIGTFISILPTPGFNLILGLLVSFFFPRASKLAIIASIFFWNPVTTFPVYALSYKIGGLIFQGVPHVQYDVTFLNTVYNYSKKFIVGNIILAFAIAPISYLIVKKIAESYQNKALFRQVSGHHKK
;
A
#
# COMPACT_ATOMS: atom_id res chain seq x y z
N MET A 1 -7.02 -26.79 10.14
CA MET A 1 -5.64 -26.61 9.64
C MET A 1 -5.09 -25.16 9.51
N PRO A 2 -5.83 -24.03 9.64
CA PRO A 2 -5.29 -22.78 9.08
C PRO A 2 -4.31 -21.95 9.97
N LYS A 3 -3.95 -22.43 11.18
CA LYS A 3 -3.02 -21.79 12.16
C LYS A 3 -1.58 -21.82 11.68
N ARG A 4 -1.25 -22.91 10.99
CA ARG A 4 0.10 -23.19 10.48
C ARG A 4 0.42 -22.30 9.29
N ILE A 5 -0.58 -22.02 8.45
CA ILE A 5 -0.46 -21.13 7.30
C ILE A 5 -0.27 -19.68 7.78
N PHE A 6 -1.11 -19.21 8.70
CA PHE A 6 -1.01 -17.86 9.25
C PHE A 6 0.33 -17.60 9.98
N ARG A 7 0.79 -18.57 10.79
CA ARG A 7 2.12 -18.48 11.44
C ARG A 7 3.27 -18.51 10.43
N LYS A 8 3.19 -19.33 9.38
CA LYS A 8 4.17 -19.33 8.29
C LYS A 8 4.16 -17.99 7.55
N PHE A 9 2.98 -17.45 7.26
CA PHE A 9 2.83 -16.15 6.58
C PHE A 9 3.39 -14.99 7.41
N ILE A 10 3.09 -14.94 8.72
CA ILE A 10 3.68 -13.96 9.63
C ILE A 10 5.19 -14.16 9.75
N ALA A 11 5.69 -15.39 9.81
CA ALA A 11 7.13 -15.66 9.86
C ALA A 11 7.83 -15.29 8.54
N GLU A 12 7.19 -15.51 7.39
CA GLU A 12 7.65 -15.06 6.07
C GLU A 12 7.70 -13.54 6.03
N ALA A 13 6.61 -12.86 6.38
CA ALA A 13 6.52 -11.40 6.46
C ALA A 13 7.56 -10.83 7.42
N LYS A 14 7.78 -11.46 8.58
CA LYS A 14 8.80 -11.04 9.56
C LYS A 14 10.22 -11.26 9.03
N ARG A 15 10.48 -12.32 8.25
CA ARG A 15 11.76 -12.57 7.58
C ARG A 15 12.01 -11.59 6.44
N HIS A 16 11.00 -11.31 5.62
CA HIS A 16 11.06 -10.27 4.59
C HIS A 16 11.27 -8.90 5.22
N HIS A 17 10.55 -8.56 6.30
CA HIS A 17 10.73 -7.33 7.04
C HIS A 17 12.15 -7.21 7.63
N ARG A 18 12.70 -8.29 8.21
CA ARG A 18 14.09 -8.31 8.71
C ARG A 18 15.12 -8.15 7.59
N LYS A 19 14.90 -8.77 6.42
CA LYS A 19 15.73 -8.59 5.22
C LYS A 19 15.65 -7.18 4.64
N LEU A 20 14.46 -6.58 4.64
CA LEU A 20 14.22 -5.20 4.24
C LEU A 20 14.88 -4.22 5.24
N MET A 21 14.79 -4.49 6.55
CA MET A 21 15.45 -3.69 7.59
C MET A 21 16.98 -3.83 7.63
N GLN A 22 17.52 -4.92 7.08
CA GLN A 22 18.96 -5.12 6.85
C GLN A 22 19.43 -4.50 5.52
N GLU A 23 18.58 -3.75 4.82
CA GLU A 23 18.93 -3.16 3.53
C GLU A 23 20.11 -2.21 3.57
N ARG A 24 20.70 -2.06 2.38
CA ARG A 24 21.81 -1.15 2.07
C ARG A 24 21.51 0.24 2.63
N LYS A 25 22.24 0.62 3.67
CA LYS A 25 22.11 1.92 4.36
C LYS A 25 22.95 3.03 3.74
N THR A 26 23.55 2.79 2.57
CA THR A 26 24.37 3.83 1.94
C THR A 26 23.46 4.97 1.47
N PRO A 27 23.86 6.25 1.66
CA PRO A 27 23.05 7.38 1.21
C PRO A 27 22.67 7.27 -0.27
N HIS A 28 23.58 6.78 -1.11
CA HIS A 28 23.32 6.56 -2.53
C HIS A 28 22.22 5.52 -2.80
N ALA A 29 22.22 4.37 -2.11
CA ALA A 29 21.19 3.34 -2.31
C ALA A 29 19.80 3.82 -1.89
N ILE A 30 19.73 4.61 -0.81
CA ILE A 30 18.50 5.22 -0.32
C ILE A 30 18.00 6.27 -1.32
N ALA A 31 18.85 7.21 -1.73
CA ALA A 31 18.50 8.25 -2.70
C ALA A 31 18.04 7.65 -4.04
N PHE A 32 18.77 6.65 -4.55
CA PHE A 32 18.41 5.98 -5.80
C PHE A 32 17.09 5.21 -5.69
N GLY A 33 16.86 4.51 -4.57
CA GLY A 33 15.58 3.85 -4.33
C GLY A 33 14.41 4.83 -4.20
N PHE A 34 14.60 5.93 -3.49
CA PHE A 34 13.59 6.97 -3.38
C PHE A 34 13.26 7.59 -4.75
N ALA A 35 14.27 7.85 -5.58
CA ALA A 35 14.09 8.37 -6.94
C ALA A 35 13.29 7.40 -7.83
N ILE A 36 13.58 6.10 -7.78
CA ILE A 36 12.81 5.07 -8.49
C ILE A 36 11.35 5.07 -8.03
N GLY A 37 11.12 5.07 -6.71
CA GLY A 37 9.77 5.11 -6.16
C GLY A 37 9.01 6.38 -6.56
N THR A 38 9.71 7.52 -6.62
CA THR A 38 9.14 8.80 -7.04
C THR A 38 8.73 8.75 -8.50
N PHE A 39 9.59 8.25 -9.37
CA PHE A 39 9.28 8.08 -10.79
C PHE A 39 8.02 7.23 -10.98
N ILE A 40 7.93 6.09 -10.30
CA ILE A 40 6.77 5.19 -10.39
C ILE A 40 5.50 5.87 -9.85
N SER A 41 5.60 6.63 -8.75
CA SER A 41 4.43 7.30 -8.16
C SER A 41 3.91 8.49 -8.97
N ILE A 42 4.77 9.16 -9.73
CA ILE A 42 4.36 10.26 -10.62
C ILE A 42 3.72 9.70 -11.91
N LEU A 43 4.04 8.47 -12.31
CA LEU A 43 3.28 7.80 -13.34
C LEU A 43 1.84 7.54 -12.84
N PRO A 44 0.81 7.75 -13.68
CA PRO A 44 -0.58 7.52 -13.30
C PRO A 44 -0.87 6.01 -13.26
N THR A 45 -0.31 5.30 -12.28
CA THR A 45 -0.44 3.84 -12.07
C THR A 45 -1.28 3.54 -10.81
N PRO A 46 -2.57 3.92 -10.78
CA PRO A 46 -3.41 3.85 -9.59
C PRO A 46 -3.47 2.43 -9.01
N GLY A 47 -3.12 2.28 -7.74
CA GLY A 47 -3.17 1.00 -7.02
C GLY A 47 -2.04 0.01 -7.34
N PHE A 48 -1.28 0.20 -8.42
CA PHE A 48 -0.22 -0.72 -8.84
C PHE A 48 1.20 -0.25 -8.49
N ASN A 49 1.36 0.98 -7.98
CA ASN A 49 2.66 1.57 -7.63
C ASN A 49 3.53 0.67 -6.76
N LEU A 50 2.96 0.02 -5.74
CA LEU A 50 3.71 -0.89 -4.85
C LEU A 50 4.21 -2.14 -5.58
N ILE A 51 3.37 -2.74 -6.43
CA ILE A 51 3.73 -3.93 -7.19
C ILE A 51 4.82 -3.57 -8.21
N LEU A 52 4.64 -2.46 -8.92
CA LEU A 52 5.62 -1.93 -9.86
C LEU A 52 6.93 -1.56 -9.16
N GLY A 53 6.88 -0.91 -8.00
CA GLY A 53 8.06 -0.57 -7.20
C GLY A 53 8.85 -1.82 -6.78
N LEU A 54 8.14 -2.87 -6.35
CA LEU A 54 8.77 -4.15 -6.03
C LEU A 54 9.35 -4.82 -7.29
N LEU A 55 8.60 -4.83 -8.39
CA LEU A 55 9.04 -5.40 -9.68
C LEU A 55 10.31 -4.71 -10.17
N VAL A 56 10.31 -3.38 -10.21
CA VAL A 56 11.46 -2.55 -10.61
C VAL A 56 12.63 -2.76 -9.66
N SER A 57 12.40 -2.96 -8.36
CA SER A 57 13.48 -3.26 -7.41
C SER A 57 14.25 -4.55 -7.71
N PHE A 58 13.66 -5.50 -8.45
CA PHE A 58 14.40 -6.68 -8.92
C PHE A 58 15.41 -6.33 -10.02
N PHE A 59 15.08 -5.39 -10.89
CA PHE A 59 15.99 -4.89 -11.94
C PHE A 59 17.07 -3.97 -11.38
N PHE A 60 16.80 -3.30 -10.25
CA PHE A 60 17.74 -2.38 -9.60
C PHE A 60 18.13 -2.86 -8.19
N PRO A 61 18.95 -3.92 -8.06
CA PRO A 61 19.32 -4.51 -6.76
C PRO A 61 20.21 -3.60 -5.90
N ARG A 62 20.70 -2.49 -6.45
CA ARG A 62 21.48 -1.45 -5.74
C ARG A 62 20.58 -0.44 -5.03
N ALA A 63 19.31 -0.34 -5.39
CA ALA A 63 18.34 0.56 -4.77
C ALA A 63 17.82 -0.03 -3.44
N SER A 64 17.58 0.83 -2.45
CA SER A 64 16.87 0.43 -1.23
C SER A 64 15.37 0.25 -1.53
N LYS A 65 14.81 -0.92 -1.24
CA LYS A 65 13.37 -1.18 -1.42
C LYS A 65 12.56 -0.46 -0.36
N LEU A 66 13.10 -0.30 0.85
CA LEU A 66 12.51 0.55 1.87
C LEU A 66 12.38 1.99 1.37
N ALA A 67 13.39 2.54 0.71
CA ALA A 67 13.31 3.88 0.13
C ALA A 67 12.30 3.98 -1.03
N ILE A 68 12.21 2.96 -1.89
CA ILE A 68 11.16 2.86 -2.92
C ILE A 68 9.77 2.89 -2.28
N ILE A 69 9.53 2.04 -1.29
CA ILE A 69 8.25 1.95 -0.57
C ILE A 69 7.94 3.28 0.14
N ALA A 70 8.92 3.86 0.83
CA ALA A 70 8.78 5.15 1.51
C ALA A 70 8.37 6.26 0.54
N SER A 71 9.00 6.31 -0.63
CA SER A 71 8.63 7.25 -1.68
C SER A 71 7.19 7.03 -2.17
N ILE A 72 6.73 5.78 -2.27
CA ILE A 72 5.35 5.49 -2.70
C ILE A 72 4.34 6.00 -1.68
N PHE A 73 4.62 5.88 -0.38
CA PHE A 73 3.77 6.47 0.66
C PHE A 73 3.85 8.00 0.73
N PHE A 74 5.01 8.57 0.43
CA PHE A 74 5.20 10.02 0.36
C PHE A 74 4.32 10.64 -0.74
N TRP A 75 4.29 10.03 -1.93
CA TRP A 75 3.45 10.44 -3.07
C TRP A 75 2.00 9.94 -2.94
N ASN A 76 1.31 10.45 -1.93
CA ASN A 76 -0.12 10.23 -1.70
C ASN A 76 -0.96 11.27 -2.48
N PRO A 77 -2.30 11.13 -2.57
CA PRO A 77 -3.14 12.06 -3.35
C PRO A 77 -2.88 13.54 -3.04
N VAL A 78 -2.61 13.90 -1.78
CA VAL A 78 -2.35 15.29 -1.38
C VAL A 78 -1.08 15.83 -2.03
N THR A 79 0.00 15.06 -2.06
CA THR A 79 1.29 15.49 -2.66
C THR A 79 1.31 15.32 -4.17
N THR A 80 0.57 14.35 -4.71
CA THR A 80 0.55 14.05 -6.15
C THR A 80 -0.38 14.99 -6.94
N PHE A 81 -1.47 15.50 -6.36
CA PHE A 81 -2.38 16.41 -7.07
C PHE A 81 -1.70 17.66 -7.66
N PRO A 82 -0.88 18.42 -6.91
CA PRO A 82 -0.14 19.56 -7.47
C PRO A 82 0.81 19.14 -8.60
N VAL A 83 1.47 17.98 -8.46
CA VAL A 83 2.37 17.45 -9.49
C VAL A 83 1.61 17.13 -10.76
N TYR A 84 0.41 16.55 -10.69
CA TYR A 84 -0.40 16.28 -11.87
C TYR A 84 -0.89 17.56 -12.56
N ALA A 85 -1.21 18.61 -11.80
CA ALA A 85 -1.52 19.91 -12.40
C ALA A 85 -0.31 20.48 -13.17
N LEU A 86 0.89 20.36 -12.62
CA LEU A 86 2.12 20.73 -13.31
C LEU A 86 2.40 19.85 -14.53
N SER A 87 2.20 18.53 -14.42
CA SER A 87 2.35 17.59 -15.54
C SER A 87 1.42 17.96 -16.69
N TYR A 88 0.17 18.34 -16.42
CA TYR A 88 -0.77 18.82 -17.43
C TYR A 88 -0.27 20.10 -18.11
N LYS A 89 0.23 21.07 -17.33
CA LYS A 89 0.79 22.31 -17.86
C LYS A 89 2.02 22.05 -18.75
N ILE A 90 2.93 21.17 -18.31
CA ILE A 90 4.11 20.78 -19.08
C ILE A 90 3.68 20.09 -20.39
N GLY A 91 2.72 19.16 -20.32
CA GLY A 91 2.16 18.51 -21.51
C GLY A 91 1.54 19.51 -22.49
N GLY A 92 0.77 20.48 -22.00
CA GLY A 92 0.15 21.52 -22.82
C GLY A 92 1.16 22.46 -23.50
N LEU A 93 2.30 22.73 -22.87
CA LEU A 93 3.40 23.49 -23.49
C LEU A 93 4.05 22.73 -24.66
N ILE A 94 4.11 21.39 -24.56
CA ILE A 94 4.66 20.52 -25.60
C ILE A 94 3.67 20.34 -26.75
N PHE A 95 2.38 20.13 -26.45
CA PHE A 95 1.31 19.89 -27.43
C PHE A 95 0.48 21.16 -27.67
N GLN A 96 1.07 22.14 -28.36
CA GLN A 96 0.37 23.38 -28.71
C GLN A 96 -0.67 23.13 -29.83
N GLY A 97 -1.88 23.66 -29.66
CA GLY A 97 -2.98 23.52 -30.65
C GLY A 97 -4.08 22.54 -30.26
N VAL A 98 -3.94 21.82 -29.16
CA VAL A 98 -5.04 21.03 -28.59
C VAL A 98 -5.95 21.98 -27.77
N PRO A 99 -7.29 21.94 -27.96
CA PRO A 99 -8.21 22.77 -27.19
C PRO A 99 -7.98 22.58 -25.69
N HIS A 100 -7.85 23.67 -24.95
CA HIS A 100 -7.74 23.60 -23.49
C HIS A 100 -9.05 23.02 -22.94
N VAL A 101 -8.93 22.06 -22.02
CA VAL A 101 -10.10 21.55 -21.31
C VAL A 101 -10.66 22.71 -20.49
N GLN A 102 -11.87 23.16 -20.82
CA GLN A 102 -12.56 24.15 -20.00
C GLN A 102 -12.92 23.50 -18.67
N TYR A 103 -12.41 24.06 -17.57
CA TYR A 103 -12.71 23.58 -16.24
C TYR A 103 -14.15 23.92 -15.88
N ASP A 104 -15.04 22.94 -15.98
CA ASP A 104 -16.41 23.09 -15.52
C ASP A 104 -16.44 23.03 -14.00
N VAL A 105 -16.70 24.16 -13.36
CA VAL A 105 -16.88 24.26 -11.90
C VAL A 105 -18.06 23.41 -11.40
N THR A 106 -18.98 23.05 -12.28
CA THR A 106 -20.09 22.10 -12.02
C THR A 106 -19.57 20.69 -11.76
N PHE A 107 -18.45 20.30 -12.38
CA PHE A 107 -17.80 19.02 -12.12
C PHE A 107 -17.27 18.95 -10.68
N LEU A 108 -16.65 20.02 -10.17
CA LEU A 108 -16.19 20.06 -8.77
C LEU A 108 -17.35 19.90 -7.79
N ASN A 109 -18.49 20.55 -8.08
CA ASN A 109 -19.67 20.43 -7.23
C ASN A 109 -20.29 19.02 -7.29
N THR A 110 -20.24 18.39 -8.47
CA THR A 110 -20.66 16.98 -8.65
C THR A 110 -19.75 16.03 -7.88
N VAL A 111 -18.43 16.21 -7.97
CA VAL A 111 -17.43 15.44 -7.20
C VAL A 111 -17.66 15.63 -5.71
N TYR A 112 -17.85 16.86 -5.23
CA TYR A 112 -18.10 17.15 -3.82
C TYR A 112 -19.37 16.45 -3.30
N ASN A 113 -20.49 16.57 -4.02
CA ASN A 113 -21.76 15.94 -3.62
C ASN A 113 -21.68 14.41 -3.67
N TYR A 114 -21.01 13.84 -4.67
CA TYR A 114 -20.76 12.41 -4.77
C TYR A 114 -19.89 11.91 -3.60
N SER A 115 -18.75 12.57 -3.36
CA SER A 115 -17.82 12.23 -2.27
C SER A 115 -18.50 12.30 -0.91
N LYS A 116 -19.35 13.30 -0.67
CA LYS A 116 -20.12 13.40 0.58
C LYS A 116 -21.03 12.18 0.81
N LYS A 117 -21.81 11.80 -0.20
CA LYS A 117 -22.69 10.62 -0.13
C LYS A 117 -21.88 9.33 0.05
N PHE A 118 -20.78 9.21 -0.69
CA PHE A 118 -19.89 8.06 -0.63
C PHE A 118 -19.26 7.90 0.76
N ILE A 119 -18.73 8.97 1.35
CA ILE A 119 -18.09 8.95 2.68
C ILE A 119 -19.12 8.55 3.74
N VAL A 120 -20.31 9.17 3.75
CA VAL A 120 -21.35 8.84 4.74
C VAL A 120 -21.76 7.37 4.62
N GLY A 121 -22.01 6.87 3.41
CA GLY A 121 -22.33 5.46 3.19
C GLY A 121 -21.21 4.51 3.66
N ASN A 122 -19.94 4.83 3.36
CA ASN A 122 -18.80 4.03 3.80
C ASN A 122 -18.62 4.04 5.31
N ILE A 123 -18.86 5.16 6.00
CA ILE A 123 -18.81 5.22 7.46
C ILE A 123 -19.85 4.26 8.05
N ILE A 124 -21.10 4.33 7.58
CA ILE A 124 -22.18 3.46 8.06
C ILE A 124 -21.82 1.98 7.83
N LEU A 125 -21.38 1.64 6.61
CA LEU A 125 -20.96 0.28 6.29
C LEU A 125 -19.74 -0.17 7.10
N ALA A 126 -18.77 0.71 7.34
CA ALA A 126 -17.60 0.40 8.16
C ALA A 126 -17.99 0.09 9.61
N PHE A 127 -18.90 0.88 10.19
CA PHE A 127 -19.43 0.61 11.54
C PHE A 127 -20.22 -0.70 11.63
N ALA A 128 -20.91 -1.10 10.56
CA ALA A 128 -21.63 -2.37 10.51
C ALA A 128 -20.69 -3.58 10.29
N ILE A 129 -19.76 -3.48 9.34
CA ILE A 129 -18.93 -4.60 8.88
C ILE A 129 -17.71 -4.82 9.79
N ALA A 130 -17.11 -3.75 10.35
CA ALA A 130 -15.90 -3.88 11.15
C ALA A 130 -16.07 -4.77 12.40
N PRO A 131 -17.14 -4.65 13.20
CA PRO A 131 -17.37 -5.55 14.33
C PRO A 131 -17.55 -7.01 13.90
N ILE A 132 -18.28 -7.25 12.81
CA ILE A 132 -18.48 -8.59 12.25
C ILE A 132 -17.12 -9.19 11.85
N SER A 133 -16.30 -8.43 11.13
CA SER A 133 -14.95 -8.81 10.75
C SER A 133 -14.08 -9.13 11.98
N TYR A 134 -14.13 -8.28 13.02
CA TYR A 134 -13.42 -8.51 14.28
C TYR A 134 -13.82 -9.83 14.95
N LEU A 135 -15.13 -10.11 15.06
CA LEU A 135 -15.63 -11.34 15.68
C LEU A 135 -15.20 -12.58 14.90
N ILE A 136 -15.26 -12.54 13.57
CA ILE A 136 -14.83 -13.63 12.69
C ILE A 136 -13.34 -13.88 12.87
N VAL A 137 -12.51 -12.85 12.75
CA VAL A 137 -11.05 -12.97 12.88
C VAL A 137 -10.66 -13.41 14.28
N LYS A 138 -11.31 -12.89 15.33
CA LYS A 138 -11.09 -13.30 16.72
C LYS A 138 -11.35 -14.79 16.93
N LYS A 139 -12.50 -15.32 16.50
CA LYS A 139 -12.83 -16.75 16.60
C LYS A 139 -11.80 -17.63 15.88
N ILE A 140 -11.37 -17.19 14.69
CA ILE A 140 -10.34 -17.87 13.91
C ILE A 140 -8.99 -17.87 14.67
N ALA A 141 -8.60 -16.73 15.23
CA ALA A 141 -7.36 -16.54 15.99
C ALA A 141 -7.33 -17.33 17.33
N GLU A 142 -8.41 -17.33 18.09
CA GLU A 142 -8.51 -18.07 19.36
C GLU A 142 -8.42 -19.57 19.14
N SER A 143 -9.15 -20.06 18.14
CA SER A 143 -8.97 -21.44 17.68
C SER A 143 -7.47 -21.66 17.45
N TYR A 144 -6.76 -20.72 16.79
CA TYR A 144 -5.37 -20.86 16.37
C TYR A 144 -4.41 -21.10 17.53
N GLN A 145 -4.65 -20.38 18.61
CA GLN A 145 -3.89 -20.46 19.85
C GLN A 145 -4.21 -21.76 20.61
N ASN A 146 -5.48 -22.15 20.73
CA ASN A 146 -5.89 -23.33 21.51
C ASN A 146 -5.31 -24.65 20.97
N LYS A 147 -5.22 -24.82 19.64
CA LYS A 147 -4.57 -26.03 19.07
C LYS A 147 -3.03 -26.00 19.17
N ALA A 148 -2.42 -24.83 19.39
CA ALA A 148 -0.98 -24.74 19.62
C ALA A 148 -0.62 -25.13 21.05
N LEU A 149 -1.43 -24.73 22.04
CA LEU A 149 -1.33 -25.11 23.45
C LEU A 149 -1.56 -26.61 23.67
N PHE A 150 -2.63 -27.18 23.10
CA PHE A 150 -2.91 -28.63 23.22
C PHE A 150 -1.76 -29.52 22.71
N ARG A 151 -1.08 -29.11 21.63
CA ARG A 151 0.07 -29.86 21.08
C ARG A 151 1.31 -29.82 21.98
N GLN A 152 1.48 -28.78 22.79
CA GLN A 152 2.59 -28.71 23.76
C GLN A 152 2.32 -29.59 24.98
N VAL A 153 1.07 -29.60 25.47
CA VAL A 153 0.67 -30.41 26.64
C VAL A 153 0.64 -31.91 26.32
N SER A 154 0.09 -32.31 25.17
CA SER A 154 0.02 -33.73 24.77
C SER A 154 1.38 -34.33 24.36
N GLY A 155 2.39 -33.51 24.07
CA GLY A 155 3.75 -33.96 23.79
C GLY A 155 4.55 -34.33 25.04
N HIS A 156 4.12 -33.86 26.23
CA HIS A 156 4.82 -34.09 27.50
C HIS A 156 4.39 -35.38 28.20
N HIS A 157 3.23 -35.96 27.86
CA HIS A 157 2.71 -37.18 28.49
C HIS A 157 3.16 -38.49 27.81
N LYS A 158 4.04 -38.41 26.81
CA LYS A 158 4.51 -39.56 26.02
C LYS A 158 6.00 -39.88 26.23
N LYS A 159 6.58 -39.42 27.33
CA LYS A 159 7.92 -39.82 27.80
C LYS A 159 7.80 -40.58 29.10
#